data_AF-A0A6P0I2I9-F1
#
_entry.id   AF-A0A6P0I2I9-F1
#
_cell.length_a   1.000
_cell.length_b   1.000
_cell.length_c   1.000
_cell.angle_alpha   90.00
_cell.angle_beta   90.00
_cell.angle_gamma   90.00
#
_symmetry.space_group_name_H-M   'P 1'
#
loop_
_entity.id
_entity.type
_entity.pdbx_description
1 polymer ?
#
loop_
_entity_poly.entity_id
_entity_poly.type
_entity_poly.pdbx_seq_one_letter_code
_entity_poly.pdbx_strand_id
1 'polypeptide(L)'
;MKVNNAIQGVRQLFLDTAPIIYYVENHPNYYQLTEAIFDGIDEGLLLGVTSPITLSECLVHPYKLGLIALAQDFIDLIVYGENINFLLIDEDIGKLAAQIKSKV
;
A
#
# COMPACT_ATOMS: atom_id res chain seq x y z
N MET A 1 -4.05 10.52 -17.75
CA MET A 1 -4.99 9.37 -17.77
C MET A 1 -5.67 9.32 -16.42
N LYS A 2 -7.01 9.21 -16.33
CA LYS A 2 -7.69 9.10 -15.03
C LYS A 2 -7.42 7.72 -14.42
N VAL A 3 -7.11 7.64 -13.13
CA VAL A 3 -6.79 6.36 -12.46
C VAL A 3 -7.91 5.34 -12.57
N ASN A 4 -9.18 5.78 -12.49
CA ASN A 4 -10.33 4.89 -12.65
C ASN A 4 -10.33 4.14 -14.01
N ASN A 5 -9.78 4.74 -15.06
CA ASN A 5 -9.64 4.07 -16.35
C ASN A 5 -8.47 3.09 -16.33
N ALA A 6 -7.40 3.39 -15.59
CA ALA A 6 -6.21 2.54 -15.48
C ALA A 6 -6.48 1.24 -14.72
N ILE A 7 -7.37 1.31 -13.73
CA ILE A 7 -7.73 0.17 -12.87
C ILE A 7 -9.04 -0.51 -13.31
N GLN A 8 -9.59 -0.14 -14.47
CA GLN A 8 -10.82 -0.74 -14.97
C GLN A 8 -10.62 -2.24 -15.21
N GLY A 9 -11.46 -3.06 -14.56
CA GLY A 9 -11.37 -4.52 -14.66
C GLY A 9 -10.29 -5.16 -13.79
N VAL A 10 -9.49 -4.36 -13.08
CA VAL A 10 -8.58 -4.84 -12.03
C VAL A 10 -9.42 -5.23 -10.82
N ARG A 11 -9.13 -6.39 -10.22
CA ARG A 11 -9.79 -6.88 -9.00
C ARG A 11 -8.90 -6.81 -7.77
N GLN A 12 -7.59 -6.94 -7.97
CA GLN A 12 -6.59 -6.91 -6.92
C GLN A 12 -5.48 -5.96 -7.32
N LEU A 13 -5.10 -5.08 -6.39
CA LEU A 13 -4.07 -4.08 -6.61
C LEU A 13 -3.03 -4.19 -5.51
N PHE A 14 -1.77 -4.42 -5.90
CA PHE A 14 -0.67 -4.31 -4.95
C PHE A 14 -0.40 -2.83 -4.64
N LEU A 15 -0.40 -2.47 -3.36
CA LEU A 15 -0.12 -1.12 -2.89
C LEU A 15 1.35 -1.02 -2.51
N ASP A 16 2.10 -0.24 -3.29
CA ASP A 16 3.48 0.10 -2.98
C ASP A 16 3.55 1.23 -1.93
N THR A 17 4.74 1.51 -1.42
CA THR A 17 4.97 2.44 -0.31
C THR A 17 4.54 3.88 -0.63
N ALA A 18 4.87 4.40 -1.82
CA ALA A 18 4.58 5.79 -2.17
C ALA A 18 3.06 6.11 -2.25
N PRO A 19 2.21 5.32 -2.95
CA PRO A 19 0.77 5.55 -2.94
C PRO A 19 0.13 5.54 -1.54
N ILE A 20 0.60 4.68 -0.64
CA ILE A 20 0.11 4.64 0.74
C ILE A 20 0.49 5.92 1.48
N ILE A 21 1.76 6.35 1.39
CA ILE A 21 2.22 7.61 1.99
C ILE A 21 1.42 8.79 1.46
N TYR A 22 1.18 8.84 0.15
CA TYR A 22 0.44 9.95 -0.45
C TYR A 22 -1.01 10.05 0.02
N TYR A 23 -1.65 8.91 0.29
CA TYR A 23 -2.98 8.87 0.86
C TYR A 23 -2.98 9.28 2.33
N VAL A 24 -2.20 8.59 3.17
CA VAL A 24 -2.19 8.81 4.63
C VAL A 24 -1.75 10.24 4.99
N GLU A 25 -0.71 10.76 4.32
CA GLU A 25 -0.17 12.09 4.61
C GLU A 25 -0.84 13.22 3.82
N ASN A 26 -1.92 12.95 3.08
CA ASN A 26 -2.62 13.95 2.25
C ASN A 26 -1.69 14.71 1.29
N HIS A 27 -0.86 13.97 0.55
CA HIS A 27 0.16 14.57 -0.30
C HIS A 27 -0.44 15.53 -1.34
N PRO A 28 0.03 16.78 -1.44
CA PRO A 28 -0.69 17.87 -2.12
C PRO A 28 -0.97 17.61 -3.61
N ASN A 29 -0.09 16.85 -4.28
CA ASN A 29 -0.21 16.59 -5.71
C ASN A 29 -0.81 15.21 -6.04
N TYR A 30 -0.84 14.29 -5.08
CA TYR A 30 -1.15 12.88 -5.34
C TYR A 30 -2.30 12.35 -4.50
N TYR A 31 -2.75 13.08 -3.48
CA TYR A 31 -3.83 12.67 -2.62
C TYR A 31 -5.11 12.33 -3.40
N GLN A 32 -5.60 13.22 -4.26
CA GLN A 32 -6.80 12.96 -5.07
C GLN A 32 -6.69 11.71 -5.95
N LEU A 33 -5.46 11.38 -6.37
CA LEU A 33 -5.20 10.21 -7.20
C LEU A 33 -5.31 8.92 -6.39
N THR A 34 -4.71 8.93 -5.20
CA THR A 34 -4.70 7.78 -4.30
C THR A 34 -6.02 7.62 -3.56
N GLU A 35 -6.71 8.72 -3.24
CA GLU A 35 -8.05 8.74 -2.65
C GLU A 35 -9.01 7.90 -3.50
N ALA A 36 -9.06 8.11 -4.81
CA ALA A 36 -9.89 7.31 -5.71
C ALA A 36 -9.56 5.79 -5.70
N ILE A 37 -8.32 5.41 -5.35
CA ILE A 37 -7.93 4.00 -5.20
C ILE A 37 -8.44 3.45 -3.87
N PHE A 38 -8.21 4.17 -2.77
CA PHE A 38 -8.60 3.75 -1.43
C PHE A 38 -10.12 3.77 -1.25
N ASP A 39 -10.84 4.75 -1.81
CA ASP A 39 -12.31 4.75 -1.86
C ASP A 39 -12.83 3.48 -2.55
N GLY A 40 -12.21 3.07 -3.66
CA GLY A 40 -12.57 1.83 -4.35
C GLY A 40 -12.25 0.57 -3.55
N ILE A 41 -11.24 0.61 -2.68
CA ILE A 41 -10.93 -0.49 -1.75
C ILE A 41 -11.97 -0.53 -0.63
N ASP A 42 -12.28 0.62 -0.01
CA ASP A 42 -13.26 0.74 1.07
C ASP A 42 -14.67 0.31 0.60
N GLU A 43 -15.05 0.66 -0.63
CA GLU A 43 -16.30 0.22 -1.26
C GLU A 43 -16.32 -1.28 -1.66
N GLY A 44 -15.19 -1.99 -1.54
CA GLY A 44 -15.05 -3.40 -1.92
C GLY A 44 -15.01 -3.64 -3.43
N LEU A 45 -14.82 -2.59 -4.24
CA LEU A 45 -14.63 -2.70 -5.69
C LEU A 45 -13.23 -3.23 -6.04
N LEU A 46 -12.27 -3.02 -5.14
CA LEU A 46 -10.88 -3.46 -5.25
C LEU A 46 -10.47 -4.16 -3.97
N LEU A 47 -9.60 -5.17 -4.11
CA LEU A 47 -8.86 -5.71 -2.98
C LEU A 47 -7.44 -5.15 -3.01
N GLY A 48 -7.06 -4.44 -1.95
CA GLY A 48 -5.67 -4.02 -1.72
C GLY A 48 -4.83 -5.22 -1.31
N VAL A 49 -3.58 -5.27 -1.75
CA VAL A 49 -2.60 -6.28 -1.30
C VAL A 49 -1.33 -5.55 -0.89
N THR A 50 -0.83 -5.85 0.30
CA THR A 50 0.40 -5.23 0.84
C THR A 50 1.28 -6.30 1.50
N SER A 51 2.42 -5.89 2.06
CA SER A 51 3.34 -6.79 2.73
C SER A 51 4.04 -6.16 3.94
N PRO A 52 4.66 -6.97 4.82
CA PRO A 52 5.53 -6.46 5.89
C PRO A 52 6.67 -5.55 5.41
N ILE A 53 7.12 -5.69 4.15
CA ILE A 53 8.17 -4.81 3.59
C ILE A 53 7.62 -3.39 3.46
N THR A 54 6.46 -3.23 2.81
CA THR A 54 5.76 -1.95 2.64
C THR A 54 5.43 -1.31 3.99
N LEU A 55 4.92 -2.10 4.95
CA LEU A 55 4.68 -1.63 6.32
C LEU A 55 5.95 -1.08 6.96
N SER A 56 7.06 -1.84 6.88
CA SER A 56 8.34 -1.41 7.42
C SER A 56 8.79 -0.09 6.81
N GLU A 57 8.68 0.06 5.49
CA GLU A 57 9.09 1.27 4.76
C GLU A 57 8.26 2.50 5.18
N CYS A 58 6.92 2.37 5.27
CA CYS A 58 6.03 3.42 5.73
C CYS A 58 6.33 3.87 7.17
N LEU A 59 6.71 2.94 8.05
CA LEU A 59 6.93 3.21 9.47
C LEU A 59 8.30 3.83 9.81
N VAL A 60 9.30 3.75 8.92
CA VAL A 60 10.64 4.30 9.19
C VAL A 60 10.58 5.78 9.53
N HIS A 61 9.89 6.58 8.71
CA HIS A 61 9.87 8.03 8.88
C HIS A 61 9.10 8.47 10.14
N PRO A 62 7.87 8.00 10.39
CA PRO A 62 7.14 8.30 11.62
C PRO A 62 7.91 7.93 12.88
N TYR A 63 8.50 6.73 12.95
CA TYR A 63 9.27 6.32 14.13
C TYR A 63 10.55 7.14 14.32
N LYS A 64 11.26 7.47 13.25
CA LYS A 64 12.46 8.32 13.33
C LYS A 64 12.16 9.70 13.92
N LEU A 65 10.96 10.23 13.69
CA LEU A 65 10.52 11.53 14.18
C LEU A 65 9.69 11.47 15.46
N GLY A 66 9.41 10.27 15.99
CA GLY A 66 8.54 10.09 17.16
C GLY A 66 7.06 10.42 16.90
N LEU A 67 6.61 10.37 15.64
CA LEU A 67 5.23 10.64 15.23
C LEU A 67 4.37 9.38 15.39
N ILE A 68 4.08 9.02 16.63
CA ILE A 68 3.38 7.76 16.95
C ILE A 68 1.96 7.70 16.38
N ALA A 69 1.25 8.84 16.34
CA ALA A 69 -0.09 8.89 15.73
C ALA A 69 -0.04 8.54 14.24
N LEU A 70 0.87 9.15 13.49
CA LEU A 70 1.06 8.86 12.06
C LEU A 70 1.51 7.40 11.83
N ALA A 71 2.36 6.86 12.72
CA ALA A 71 2.72 5.45 12.67
C ALA A 71 1.48 4.54 12.84
N GLN A 72 0.57 4.91 13.74
CA GLN A 72 -0.67 4.18 13.94
C GLN A 72 -1.59 4.27 12.72
N ASP A 73 -1.70 5.44 12.08
CA ASP A 73 -2.50 5.61 10.85
C ASP A 73 -2.03 4.66 9.74
N PHE A 74 -0.71 4.50 9.56
CA PHE A 74 -0.16 3.52 8.62
C PHE A 74 -0.48 2.07 9.02
N ILE A 75 -0.39 1.72 10.31
CA ILE A 75 -0.69 0.36 10.79
C ILE A 75 -2.17 0.04 10.56
N ASP A 76 -3.05 0.96 10.93
CA ASP A 76 -4.50 0.79 10.81
C ASP A 76 -4.90 0.58 9.36
N LEU A 77 -4.36 1.37 8.44
CA LEU A 77 -4.61 1.19 7.01
C LEU A 77 -4.02 -0.12 6.47
N ILE A 78 -2.74 -0.40 6.73
CA ILE A 78 -2.02 -1.49 6.05
C ILE A 78 -2.37 -2.88 6.61
N VAL A 79 -2.58 -2.98 7.92
CA VAL A 79 -2.73 -4.26 8.62
C VAL A 79 -4.20 -4.55 8.94
N TYR A 80 -4.97 -3.51 9.27
CA TYR A 80 -6.35 -3.64 9.73
C TYR A 80 -7.38 -3.05 8.77
N GLY A 81 -6.94 -2.51 7.63
CA GLY A 81 -7.83 -1.91 6.65
C GLY A 81 -8.83 -2.92 6.07
N GLU A 82 -10.07 -2.48 5.89
CA GLU A 82 -11.07 -3.30 5.19
C GLU A 82 -10.64 -3.52 3.74
N ASN A 83 -10.93 -4.72 3.21
CA ASN A 83 -10.58 -5.10 1.84
C ASN A 83 -9.07 -5.02 1.51
N ILE A 84 -8.21 -4.94 2.53
CA ILE A 84 -6.76 -5.00 2.41
C ILE A 84 -6.26 -6.36 2.90
N ASN A 85 -5.56 -7.07 2.01
CA ASN A 85 -4.87 -8.31 2.33
C ASN A 85 -3.42 -8.01 2.70
N PHE A 86 -3.11 -8.09 3.99
CA PHE A 86 -1.74 -8.03 4.50
C PHE A 86 -1.05 -9.40 4.33
N LEU A 87 -0.24 -9.56 3.29
CA LEU A 87 0.35 -10.84 2.93
C LEU A 87 1.72 -11.04 3.59
N LEU A 88 1.84 -12.04 4.46
CA LEU A 88 3.12 -12.44 5.05
C LEU A 88 4.05 -13.05 3.98
N ILE A 89 5.33 -12.77 4.13
CA ILE A 89 6.38 -13.23 3.22
C ILE A 89 7.10 -14.42 3.85
N ASP A 90 7.14 -15.54 3.15
CA ASP A 90 7.87 -16.74 3.53
C ASP A 90 9.15 -16.95 2.70
N GLU A 91 9.83 -18.06 2.95
CA GLU A 91 11.06 -18.44 2.25
C GLU A 91 10.85 -18.66 0.74
N ASP A 92 9.70 -19.14 0.31
CA ASP A 92 9.40 -19.44 -1.09
C ASP A 92 9.18 -18.14 -1.87
N ILE A 93 8.42 -17.20 -1.30
CA ILE A 93 8.25 -15.85 -1.85
C ILE A 93 9.61 -15.14 -1.94
N GLY A 94 10.46 -15.25 -0.90
CA GLY A 94 11.80 -14.67 -0.90
C GLY A 94 12.70 -15.22 -2.02
N LYS A 95 12.70 -16.54 -2.21
CA LYS A 95 13.44 -17.19 -3.32
C LYS A 95 12.94 -16.71 -4.68
N LEU A 96 11.62 -16.63 -4.88
CA LEU A 96 11.03 -16.16 -6.13
C LEU A 96 11.39 -14.68 -6.40
N ALA A 97 11.33 -13.83 -5.38
CA ALA A 97 11.71 -12.43 -5.51
C ALA A 97 13.17 -12.27 -5.97
N ALA A 98 14.10 -13.09 -5.43
CA ALA A 98 15.49 -13.09 -5.87
C ALA A 98 15.66 -13.51 -7.34
N GLN A 99 14.91 -14.54 -7.79
CA GLN A 99 14.92 -14.98 -9.19
C GLN A 99 14.37 -13.94 -10.16
N ILE A 100 13.37 -13.15 -9.74
CA ILE A 100 12.85 -12.03 -10.54
C ILE A 100 13.93 -10.96 -10.64
N LYS A 101 14.51 -10.55 -9.50
CA LYS A 101 15.52 -9.48 -9.43
C LYS A 101 16.80 -9.80 -10.21
N SER A 102 17.22 -11.06 -10.32
CA SER A 102 18.42 -11.43 -11.08
C SER A 102 18.28 -11.29 -12.60
N LYS A 103 17.06 -11.04 -13.10
CA LYS A 103 16.75 -10.92 -14.54
C LYS A 103 16.56 -9.47 -15.00
N VAL A 104 16.65 -8.51 -14.08
CA VAL A 104 16.45 -7.07 -14.33
C VAL A 104 17.80 -6.36 -14.39
#